data_AF-A0A323U7R2-F1
#
_entry.id   AF-A0A323U7R2-F1
#
_cell.length_a   1.000
_cell.length_b   1.000
_cell.length_c   1.000
_cell.angle_alpha   90.00
_cell.angle_beta   90.00
_cell.angle_gamma   90.00
#
_symmetry.space_group_name_H-M   'P 1'
#
loop_
_entity.id
_entity.type
_entity.pdbx_description
1 polymer ?
#
loop_
_entity_poly.entity_id
_entity_poly.type
_entity_poly.pdbx_seq_one_letter_code
_entity_poly.pdbx_strand_id
1 'polypeptide(L)' 'MTKEDFKNLPEKEFSLGEQIREVVYELALRENAYPRFIERGQLKPADAQRHYQALKAVLKTLQGLANGPMAHRE' A
#
# COMPACT_ATOMS: atom_id res chain seq x y z
N MET A 1 17.72 -6.95 14.99
CA MET A 1 17.51 -6.91 13.52
C MET A 1 18.16 -5.65 12.98
N THR A 2 19.26 -5.80 12.26
CA THR A 2 19.98 -4.74 11.56
C THR A 2 19.34 -4.44 10.19
N LYS A 3 19.74 -3.35 9.52
CA LYS A 3 19.29 -3.06 8.15
C LYS A 3 19.70 -4.17 7.17
N GLU A 4 20.85 -4.80 7.39
CA GLU A 4 21.32 -5.91 6.56
C GLU A 4 20.53 -7.19 6.85
N ASP A 5 20.16 -7.44 8.10
CA ASP A 5 19.29 -8.58 8.45
C ASP A 5 17.94 -8.49 7.72
N PHE A 6 17.38 -7.27 7.59
CA PHE A 6 16.10 -7.06 6.91
C PHE A 6 16.18 -7.32 5.40
N LYS A 7 17.26 -6.87 4.74
CA LYS A 7 17.48 -7.10 3.31
C LYS A 7 17.67 -8.57 2.96
N ASN A 8 18.14 -9.37 3.92
CA ASN A 8 18.41 -10.80 3.75
C ASN A 8 17.22 -11.68 4.17
N LEU A 9 16.07 -11.10 4.49
CA LEU A 9 14.85 -11.88 4.70
C LEU A 9 14.43 -12.54 3.37
N PRO A 10 13.94 -13.79 3.40
CA PRO A 10 13.49 -14.45 2.20
C PRO A 10 12.31 -13.68 1.58
N GLU A 11 12.34 -13.51 0.26
CA GLU A 11 11.20 -12.96 -0.47
C GLU A 11 10.00 -13.88 -0.29
N LYS A 12 8.89 -13.32 0.19
CA LYS A 12 7.62 -14.03 0.29
C LYS A 12 6.73 -13.60 -0.87
N GLU A 13 6.27 -14.57 -1.65
CA GLU A 13 5.21 -14.32 -2.61
C GLU A 13 3.88 -14.11 -1.89
N PHE A 14 3.16 -13.06 -2.28
CA PHE A 14 1.84 -12.73 -1.75
C PHE A 14 0.79 -12.94 -2.84
N SER A 15 -0.30 -13.61 -2.49
CA SER A 15 -1.47 -13.70 -3.36
C SER A 15 -2.03 -12.31 -3.67
N LEU A 16 -2.76 -12.18 -4.78
CA LEU A 16 -3.38 -10.92 -5.16
C LEU A 16 -4.34 -10.40 -4.07
N GLY A 17 -5.06 -11.31 -3.39
CA GLY A 17 -5.91 -10.97 -2.26
C GLY A 17 -5.12 -10.42 -1.05
N GLU A 18 -3.96 -11.00 -0.73
CA GLU A 18 -3.07 -10.47 0.31
C GLU A 18 -2.53 -9.09 -0.06
N GLN A 19 -2.09 -8.89 -1.30
CA GLN A 19 -1.63 -7.59 -1.78
C GLN A 19 -2.73 -6.51 -1.66
N ILE A 20 -3.98 -6.84 -2.03
CA ILE A 20 -5.12 -5.95 -1.87
C ILE A 20 -5.34 -5.59 -0.40
N ARG A 21 -5.30 -6.58 0.51
CA ARG A 21 -5.46 -6.36 1.96
C ARG A 21 -4.40 -5.41 2.52
N GLU A 22 -3.14 -5.61 2.16
CA GLU A 22 -2.03 -4.75 2.60
C GLU A 22 -2.18 -3.31 2.11
N VAL A 23 -2.58 -3.11 0.84
CA VAL A 23 -2.79 -1.75 0.31
C VAL A 23 -3.98 -1.06 0.98
N VAL A 24 -5.06 -1.78 1.27
CA VAL A 24 -6.20 -1.24 2.04
C VAL A 24 -5.79 -0.86 3.45
N TYR A 25 -5.02 -1.71 4.11
CA TYR A 25 -4.50 -1.44 5.45
C TYR A 25 -3.62 -0.18 5.48
N GLU A 26 -2.69 -0.06 4.53
CA GLU A 26 -1.80 1.10 4.42
C GLU A 26 -2.56 2.39 4.11
N LEU A 27 -3.62 2.34 3.28
CA LEU A 27 -4.50 3.50 3.07
C LEU A 27 -5.15 3.95 4.37
N ALA A 28 -5.69 3.02 5.17
CA ALA A 28 -6.31 3.32 6.45
C ALA A 28 -5.29 3.88 7.46
N LEU A 29 -4.07 3.34 7.49
CA LEU A 29 -3.00 3.88 8.33
C LEU A 29 -2.67 5.33 7.96
N ARG A 30 -2.54 5.62 6.67
CA ARG A 30 -2.20 6.95 6.18
C ARG A 30 -3.31 7.97 6.43
N GLU A 31 -4.57 7.59 6.26
CA GLU A 31 -5.71 8.46 6.60
C GLU A 31 -5.67 8.91 8.06
N ASN A 32 -5.25 8.02 8.97
CA ASN A 32 -5.13 8.33 10.39
C ASN A 32 -3.84 9.09 10.74
N ALA A 33 -2.72 8.79 10.08
CA ALA A 33 -1.40 9.33 10.43
C ALA A 33 -1.07 10.65 9.74
N TYR A 34 -1.40 10.80 8.45
CA TYR A 34 -0.99 11.95 7.64
C TYR A 34 -1.48 13.30 8.18
N PRO A 35 -2.73 13.45 8.67
CA PRO A 35 -3.17 14.71 9.26
C PRO A 35 -2.24 15.18 10.39
N ARG A 36 -1.89 14.27 11.30
CA ARG A 36 -0.97 14.57 12.42
C ARG A 36 0.43 14.92 11.94
N PHE A 37 0.92 14.26 10.88
CA PHE A 37 2.23 14.59 10.31
C PHE A 37 2.24 15.93 9.59
N ILE A 38 1.15 16.29 8.95
CA ILE A 38 0.96 17.61 8.32
C ILE A 38 0.92 18.70 9.39
N GLU A 39 0.11 18.53 10.44
CA GLU A 39 0.03 19.47 11.57
C GLU A 39 1.39 19.71 12.23
N ARG A 40 2.23 18.67 12.33
CA ARG A 40 3.58 18.75 12.89
C ARG A 40 4.64 19.23 11.91
N GLY A 41 4.28 19.54 10.67
CA GLY A 41 5.23 19.94 9.63
C GLY A 41 6.19 18.83 9.18
N GLN A 42 5.91 17.58 9.52
CA GLN A 42 6.72 16.40 9.17
C GLN A 42 6.40 15.87 7.76
N LEU A 43 5.26 16.28 7.18
CA LEU A 43 4.83 15.90 5.84
C LEU A 43 4.14 17.09 5.18
N LYS A 44 4.48 17.42 3.93
CA LYS A 44 3.76 18.47 3.19
C LYS A 44 2.39 17.96 2.74
N PRO A 45 1.34 18.80 2.77
CA PRO A 45 0.01 18.39 2.28
C PRO A 45 0.02 17.85 0.85
N ALA A 46 0.80 18.46 -0.05
CA ALA A 46 0.92 18.02 -1.44
C ALA A 46 1.54 16.62 -1.57
N ASP A 47 2.55 16.31 -0.76
CA ASP A 47 3.21 15.00 -0.74
C ASP A 47 2.27 13.94 -0.18
N ALA A 48 1.58 14.25 0.93
CA ALA A 48 0.54 13.38 1.51
C ALA A 48 -0.54 13.03 0.48
N GLN A 49 -1.07 14.04 -0.22
CA GLN A 49 -2.08 13.87 -1.26
C GLN A 49 -1.58 12.98 -2.40
N ARG A 50 -0.36 13.24 -2.90
CA ARG A 50 0.25 12.45 -3.97
C ARG A 50 0.40 10.99 -3.56
N HIS A 51 0.93 10.73 -2.37
CA HIS A 51 1.11 9.37 -1.85
C HIS A 51 -0.21 8.62 -1.70
N TYR A 52 -1.22 9.30 -1.17
CA TYR A 52 -2.54 8.72 -0.98
C TYR A 52 -3.24 8.41 -2.32
N GLN A 53 -3.17 9.33 -3.29
CA GLN A 53 -3.71 9.10 -4.64
C GLN A 53 -2.99 7.95 -5.36
N ALA A 54 -1.67 7.85 -5.22
CA ALA A 54 -0.90 6.75 -5.81
C ALA A 54 -1.35 5.39 -5.26
N LEU A 55 -1.52 5.24 -3.94
CA LEU A 55 -2.01 3.98 -3.36
C LEU A 55 -3.45 3.66 -3.78
N LYS A 56 -4.33 4.66 -3.89
CA LYS A 56 -5.68 4.45 -4.42
C LYS A 56 -5.66 3.94 -5.86
N ALA A 57 -4.76 4.45 -6.69
CA ALA A 57 -4.58 3.96 -8.06
C ALA A 57 -4.07 2.51 -8.08
N VAL A 58 -3.10 2.17 -7.23
CA VAL A 58 -2.60 0.79 -7.07
C VAL A 58 -3.74 -0.15 -6.66
N LEU A 59 -4.52 0.21 -5.64
CA LEU A 59 -5.65 -0.61 -5.19
C LEU A 59 -6.64 -0.88 -6.33
N LYS A 60 -7.00 0.17 -7.09
CA LYS A 60 -7.89 0.04 -8.25
C LYS A 60 -7.32 -0.92 -9.29
N THR A 61 -6.03 -0.85 -9.58
CA THR A 61 -5.36 -1.78 -10.51
C THR A 61 -5.44 -3.21 -9.99
N LEU A 62 -5.09 -3.45 -8.72
CA LEU A 62 -5.11 -4.80 -8.13
C LEU A 62 -6.52 -5.40 -8.13
N GLN A 63 -7.53 -4.60 -7.80
CA GLN A 63 -8.94 -5.01 -7.88
C GLN A 63 -9.38 -5.30 -9.32
N GLY A 64 -8.90 -4.52 -10.29
CA GLY A 64 -9.15 -4.79 -11.71
C GLY A 64 -8.55 -6.12 -12.17
N LEU A 65 -7.34 -6.45 -11.70
CA LEU A 65 -6.70 -7.73 -11.97
C LEU A 65 -7.45 -8.89 -11.33
N ALA A 66 -7.96 -8.71 -10.11
CA ALA A 66 -8.73 -9.73 -9.40
C ALA A 66 -10.08 -10.04 -10.06
N ASN A 67 -10.67 -9.07 -10.77
CA ASN A 67 -11.98 -9.19 -11.42
C ASN A 67 -11.90 -9.41 -12.95
N GLY A 68 -10.70 -9.45 -13.54
CA GLY A 68 -10.49 -9.63 -14.99
C GLY A 68 -10.54 -11.11 -15.42
N PRO A 69 -10.35 -11.43 -16.72
CA PRO A 69 -10.46 -12.81 -17.26
C PRO A 69 -9.45 -13.83 -16.69
N MET A 70 -8.53 -13.41 -15.82
CA MET A 70 -7.65 -14.28 -15.03
C MET A 70 -8.27 -14.72 -13.69
N ALA A 71 -9.50 -14.29 -13.38
CA ALA A 71 -10.25 -14.61 -12.15
C ALA A 71 -10.82 -16.05 -12.11
N HIS A 72 -10.61 -16.85 -13.16
CA HIS A 72 -11.09 -18.24 -13.26
C HIS A 72 -9.95 -19.22 -13.51
N ARG A 73 -8.93 -19.20 -12.65
CA ARG A 73 -7.99 -20.32 -12.52
C ARG A 73 -7.84 -20.66 -11.05
N GLU A 74 -8.84 -21.35 -10.53
CA GLU A 74 -8.71 -22.31 -9.43
C GLU A 74 -9.01 -23.71 -9.96
#